data_AF-A0A478FPS5-F1
#
_entry.id   AF-A0A478FPS5-F1
#
_cell.length_a   1.000
_cell.length_b   1.000
_cell.length_c   1.000
_cell.angle_alpha   90.00
_cell.angle_beta   90.00
_cell.angle_gamma   90.00
#
_symmetry.space_group_name_H-M   'P 1'
#
loop_
_entity.id
_entity.type
_entity.pdbx_description
1 polymer ?
#
loop_
_entity_poly.entity_id
_entity_poly.type
_entity_poly.pdbx_seq_one_letter_code
_entity_poly.pdbx_strand_id
1 'polypeptide(L)'
;MTPQAAVGGGLLGAGAIGVGSAYLAGAFGGLDPSEPARVLLYKDSTLISDYETGSLIGKEYGNYLVSPIGSREEGGVTINNRDWWEWSYKRWQEDSGKRGDDFSDAFKGSDKVSKAFSNDTSKALNKVCEAVYKQEKSKITSTAKLKRDLFKYCSILGEVKTISEAGEVYNDNTKGKDDANSKKFIAVEGNDKFWKVRNDEFYAAEGDKSKSQAKTPSSKFKSDSEKNLNVKDICWEAYKSLKSDSTNYPDTEINKFCVL
;
A
#
# COMPACT_ATOMS: atom_id res chain seq x y z
N MET A 1 -63.28 -18.80 -2.80
CA MET A 1 -62.18 -18.90 -3.79
C MET A 1 -60.88 -18.50 -3.10
N THR A 2 -60.09 -19.46 -2.64
CA THR A 2 -58.62 -19.37 -2.51
C THR A 2 -58.00 -19.60 -3.91
N PRO A 3 -56.77 -19.16 -4.27
CA PRO A 3 -55.54 -19.29 -3.47
C PRO A 3 -54.48 -18.16 -3.56
N GLN A 4 -53.38 -18.44 -2.86
CA GLN A 4 -52.11 -17.73 -2.60
C GLN A 4 -51.22 -17.45 -3.83
N ALA A 5 -50.28 -16.51 -3.71
CA ALA A 5 -48.91 -16.57 -4.27
C ALA A 5 -48.02 -15.49 -3.61
N ALA A 6 -47.10 -15.86 -2.71
CA ALA A 6 -45.68 -16.11 -2.98
C ALA A 6 -44.84 -14.81 -3.15
N VAL A 7 -44.35 -14.26 -2.03
CA VAL A 7 -43.20 -13.34 -2.04
C VAL A 7 -41.95 -14.20 -1.91
N GLY A 8 -41.32 -14.47 -3.06
CA GLY A 8 -40.09 -15.23 -3.15
C GLY A 8 -38.93 -14.50 -2.48
N GLY A 9 -38.24 -15.19 -1.57
CA GLY A 9 -36.95 -14.77 -1.04
C GLY A 9 -35.91 -14.79 -2.14
N GLY A 10 -35.47 -13.61 -2.56
CA GLY A 10 -34.29 -13.43 -3.38
C GLY A 10 -33.05 -13.54 -2.50
N LEU A 11 -32.50 -14.74 -2.40
CA LEU A 11 -31.13 -14.96 -1.93
C LEU A 11 -30.20 -14.34 -2.98
N LEU A 12 -29.78 -13.10 -2.78
CA LEU A 12 -28.70 -12.50 -3.56
C LEU A 12 -27.41 -13.19 -3.12
N GLY A 13 -27.08 -14.26 -3.86
CA GLY A 13 -25.81 -14.95 -3.75
C GLY A 13 -24.68 -13.96 -3.95
N ALA A 14 -23.70 -14.04 -3.04
CA ALA A 14 -22.46 -13.29 -3.07
C ALA A 14 -21.72 -13.57 -4.39
N GLY A 15 -21.90 -12.68 -5.37
CA GLY A 15 -20.99 -12.58 -6.50
C GLY A 15 -19.74 -11.88 -5.99
N ALA A 16 -18.66 -12.63 -5.78
CA ALA A 16 -17.33 -12.06 -5.63
C ALA A 16 -17.02 -11.27 -6.90
N ILE A 17 -17.13 -9.94 -6.83
CA ILE A 17 -16.66 -9.06 -7.88
C ILE A 17 -15.14 -9.13 -7.83
N GLY A 18 -14.57 -10.01 -8.66
CA GLY A 18 -13.19 -9.88 -9.09
C GLY A 18 -13.07 -8.59 -9.89
N VAL A 19 -12.81 -7.47 -9.20
CA VAL A 19 -12.60 -6.17 -9.84
C VAL A 19 -11.26 -6.19 -10.56
N GLY A 20 -11.25 -6.80 -11.74
CA GLY A 20 -10.21 -6.64 -12.75
C GLY A 20 -10.06 -5.16 -13.04
N SER A 21 -9.02 -4.58 -12.44
CA SER A 21 -8.87 -3.13 -12.31
C SER A 21 -8.27 -2.53 -13.59
N ALA A 22 -9.08 -2.42 -14.65
CA ALA A 22 -8.70 -1.75 -15.89
C ALA A 22 -8.89 -0.22 -15.79
N TYR A 23 -8.17 0.47 -14.90
CA TYR A 23 -8.24 1.94 -14.79
C TYR A 23 -6.94 2.61 -14.31
N LEU A 24 -5.78 2.26 -14.88
CA LEU A 24 -4.52 2.96 -14.58
C LEU A 24 -3.67 3.24 -15.83
N ALA A 25 -4.27 3.65 -16.94
CA ALA A 25 -3.51 3.99 -18.16
C ALA A 25 -2.86 5.39 -18.14
N GLY A 26 -3.12 6.24 -17.13
CA GLY A 26 -2.67 7.64 -17.11
C GLY A 26 -1.57 8.01 -16.11
N ALA A 27 -1.40 7.24 -15.03
CA ALA A 27 -0.43 7.56 -13.97
C ALA A 27 0.91 6.83 -14.12
N PHE A 28 1.02 5.91 -15.08
CA PHE A 28 2.28 5.24 -15.41
C PHE A 28 2.86 5.93 -16.63
N GLY A 29 4.06 6.50 -16.49
CA GLY A 29 4.86 7.01 -17.61
C GLY A 29 5.29 5.89 -18.56
N GLY A 30 4.34 5.26 -19.25
CA GLY A 30 4.56 4.36 -20.37
C GLY A 30 4.87 2.90 -20.05
N LEU A 31 4.54 2.37 -18.86
CA LEU A 31 4.79 0.95 -18.53
C LEU A 31 3.54 0.13 -18.21
N ASP A 32 3.29 -0.80 -19.13
CA ASP A 32 2.50 -2.03 -19.16
C ASP A 32 1.29 -2.18 -18.19
N PRO A 33 0.05 -2.15 -18.69
CA PRO A 33 -1.18 -2.26 -17.90
C PRO A 33 -1.46 -3.63 -17.24
N SER A 34 -0.51 -4.58 -17.20
CA SER A 34 -0.70 -5.87 -16.53
C SER A 34 0.36 -6.14 -15.46
N GLU A 35 0.21 -5.51 -14.28
CA GLU A 35 0.99 -5.92 -13.10
C GLU A 35 0.73 -7.41 -12.80
N PRO A 36 1.76 -8.29 -12.79
CA PRO A 36 1.54 -9.72 -12.64
C PRO A 36 0.87 -10.10 -11.30
N ALA A 37 0.22 -11.27 -11.30
CA ALA A 37 -0.26 -11.89 -10.08
C ALA A 37 0.91 -12.16 -9.12
N ARG A 38 0.65 -12.11 -7.82
CA ARG A 38 1.69 -12.22 -6.79
C ARG A 38 1.15 -12.71 -5.45
N VAL A 39 2.10 -13.08 -4.60
CA VAL A 39 1.95 -13.48 -3.20
C VAL A 39 2.59 -12.41 -2.34
N LEU A 40 1.82 -11.88 -1.41
CA LEU A 40 2.29 -10.90 -0.43
C LEU A 40 3.04 -11.60 0.70
N LEU A 41 3.97 -10.89 1.32
CA LEU A 41 4.86 -11.43 2.35
C LEU A 41 4.07 -12.05 3.50
N TYR A 42 3.02 -11.38 3.98
CA TYR A 42 2.19 -11.89 5.07
C TYR A 42 1.40 -13.17 4.71
N LYS A 43 1.20 -13.45 3.42
CA LYS A 43 0.51 -14.67 2.96
C LYS A 43 1.47 -15.84 2.74
N ASP A 44 2.77 -15.58 2.78
CA ASP A 44 3.78 -16.60 2.60
C ASP A 44 4.13 -17.24 3.95
N SER A 45 3.41 -18.31 4.29
CA SER A 45 3.57 -19.01 5.56
C SER A 45 4.98 -19.51 5.83
N THR A 46 5.81 -19.70 4.78
CA THR A 46 7.19 -20.17 4.93
C THR A 46 8.15 -19.10 5.42
N LEU A 47 7.79 -17.83 5.25
CA LEU A 47 8.64 -16.69 5.56
C LEU A 47 8.14 -15.85 6.74
N ILE A 48 6.92 -16.06 7.23
CA ILE A 48 6.36 -15.29 8.36
C ILE A 48 7.24 -15.38 9.61
N SER A 49 7.83 -16.55 9.88
CA SER A 49 8.73 -16.77 11.03
C SER A 49 9.99 -15.89 10.98
N ASP A 50 10.51 -15.61 9.79
CA ASP A 50 11.70 -14.77 9.59
C ASP A 50 11.46 -13.30 9.98
N TYR A 51 10.19 -12.90 10.12
CA TYR A 51 9.79 -11.53 10.43
C TYR A 51 8.98 -11.46 11.73
N GLU A 52 9.07 -12.43 12.64
CA GLU A 52 8.27 -12.40 13.87
C GLU A 52 8.60 -11.22 14.79
N THR A 53 9.83 -10.69 14.70
CA THR A 53 10.25 -9.53 15.48
C THR A 53 9.48 -8.28 15.03
N GLY A 54 8.67 -7.71 15.92
CA GLY A 54 7.79 -6.57 15.65
C GLY A 54 8.47 -5.29 15.16
N SER A 55 9.80 -5.21 15.24
CA SER A 55 10.58 -4.05 14.81
C SER A 55 11.02 -4.10 13.34
N LEU A 56 10.87 -5.25 12.68
CA LEU A 56 11.32 -5.44 11.29
C LEU A 56 10.34 -4.86 10.27
N ILE A 57 10.89 -4.36 9.16
CA ILE A 57 10.11 -3.82 8.02
C ILE A 57 9.14 -4.87 7.47
N GLY A 58 9.60 -6.12 7.32
CA GLY A 58 8.78 -7.22 6.82
C GLY A 58 7.56 -7.52 7.70
N LYS A 59 7.67 -7.32 9.01
CA LYS A 59 6.57 -7.52 9.96
C LYS A 59 5.52 -6.43 9.85
N GLU A 60 5.96 -5.18 9.87
CA GLU A 60 5.10 -4.00 9.87
C GLU A 60 4.35 -3.86 8.53
N TYR A 61 5.06 -4.04 7.42
CA TYR A 61 4.55 -3.77 6.08
C TYR A 61 4.27 -5.02 5.26
N GLY A 62 4.30 -6.21 5.85
CA GLY A 62 4.14 -7.49 5.14
C GLY A 62 2.83 -7.61 4.35
N ASN A 63 1.79 -6.84 4.72
CA ASN A 63 0.53 -6.72 3.98
C ASN A 63 0.67 -6.03 2.61
N TYR A 64 1.79 -5.36 2.37
CA TYR A 64 2.05 -4.58 1.17
C TYR A 64 3.27 -5.06 0.38
N LEU A 65 4.20 -5.74 1.07
CA LEU A 65 5.45 -6.23 0.49
C LEU A 65 5.21 -7.53 -0.28
N VAL A 66 5.87 -7.68 -1.43
CA VAL A 66 5.81 -8.91 -2.22
C VAL A 66 6.79 -9.92 -1.65
N SER A 67 6.36 -11.19 -1.52
CA SER A 67 7.23 -12.25 -1.02
C SER A 67 8.44 -12.46 -1.96
N PRO A 68 9.66 -12.61 -1.44
CA PRO A 68 10.86 -12.86 -2.26
C PRO A 68 10.79 -14.12 -3.12
N ILE A 69 10.09 -15.18 -2.66
CA ILE A 69 9.98 -16.45 -3.39
C ILE A 69 8.50 -16.75 -3.69
N GLY A 70 7.64 -16.71 -2.67
CA GLY A 70 6.18 -16.68 -2.76
C GLY A 70 5.55 -17.51 -3.87
N SER A 71 5.07 -18.70 -3.52
CA SER A 71 4.23 -19.53 -4.41
C SER A 71 2.94 -19.91 -3.69
N ARG A 72 1.80 -19.79 -4.38
CA ARG A 72 0.51 -20.28 -3.87
C ARG A 72 -0.36 -20.82 -5.00
N GLU A 73 -1.20 -21.78 -4.67
CA GLU A 73 -2.27 -22.21 -5.57
C GLU A 73 -3.52 -21.37 -5.33
N GLU A 74 -4.10 -20.83 -6.39
CA GLU A 74 -5.36 -20.09 -6.36
C GLU A 74 -6.21 -20.53 -7.55
N GLY A 75 -7.35 -21.17 -7.30
CA GLY A 75 -8.24 -21.66 -8.36
C GLY A 75 -7.60 -22.70 -9.31
N GLY A 76 -6.66 -23.51 -8.83
CA GLY A 76 -5.93 -24.49 -9.65
C GLY A 76 -4.80 -23.90 -10.49
N VAL A 77 -4.46 -22.62 -10.29
CA VAL A 77 -3.32 -21.96 -10.93
C VAL A 77 -2.23 -21.69 -9.89
N THR A 78 -0.99 -22.08 -10.19
CA THR A 78 0.17 -21.72 -9.36
C THR A 78 0.59 -20.28 -9.65
N ILE A 79 0.36 -19.39 -8.70
CA ILE A 79 0.88 -18.03 -8.71
C ILE A 79 2.25 -18.06 -8.05
N ASN A 80 3.29 -17.67 -8.78
CA ASN A 80 4.62 -17.46 -8.23
C ASN A 80 5.06 -16.01 -8.47
N ASN A 81 5.96 -15.51 -7.63
CA ASN A 81 6.35 -14.10 -7.69
C ASN A 81 7.38 -13.78 -8.77
N ARG A 82 7.87 -14.76 -9.54
CA ARG A 82 8.93 -14.54 -10.52
C ARG A 82 8.55 -13.47 -11.55
N ASP A 83 7.36 -13.58 -12.13
CA ASP A 83 6.90 -12.64 -13.17
C ASP A 83 6.74 -11.24 -12.60
N TRP A 84 6.26 -11.12 -11.35
CA TRP A 84 6.17 -9.83 -10.67
C TRP A 84 7.56 -9.22 -10.41
N TRP A 85 8.55 -10.02 -10.00
CA TRP A 85 9.92 -9.56 -9.81
C TRP A 85 10.56 -9.15 -11.14
N GLU A 86 10.29 -9.86 -12.24
CA GLU A 86 10.73 -9.48 -13.58
C GLU A 86 10.09 -8.15 -14.03
N TRP A 87 8.80 -7.97 -13.78
CA TRP A 87 8.10 -6.71 -14.02
C TRP A 87 8.68 -5.55 -13.19
N SER A 88 8.90 -5.76 -11.89
CA SER A 88 9.46 -4.74 -11.00
C SER A 88 10.90 -4.38 -11.36
N TYR A 89 11.70 -5.36 -11.76
CA TYR A 89 13.07 -5.16 -12.20
C TYR A 89 13.17 -4.30 -13.46
N LYS A 90 12.28 -4.47 -14.45
CA LYS A 90 12.24 -3.59 -15.64
C LYS A 90 12.06 -2.13 -15.24
N ARG A 91 11.14 -1.85 -14.30
CA ARG A 91 10.92 -0.51 -13.74
C ARG A 91 12.16 0.02 -13.03
N TRP A 92 12.83 -0.83 -12.25
CA TRP A 92 14.10 -0.47 -11.61
C TRP A 92 15.18 -0.16 -12.65
N GLN A 93 15.31 -0.95 -13.72
CA GLN A 93 16.30 -0.72 -14.77
C GLN A 93 16.10 0.63 -15.47
N GLU A 94 14.86 0.98 -15.82
CA GLU A 94 14.54 2.26 -16.44
C GLU A 94 14.86 3.46 -15.55
N ASP A 95 14.56 3.33 -14.26
CA ASP A 95 14.90 4.35 -13.28
C ASP A 95 16.42 4.38 -13.03
N SER A 96 17.11 3.24 -13.02
CA SER A 96 18.56 3.14 -12.78
C SER A 96 19.36 3.91 -13.84
N GLY A 97 18.92 3.87 -15.10
CA GLY A 97 19.55 4.63 -16.19
C GLY A 97 19.33 6.15 -16.10
N LYS A 98 18.32 6.60 -15.33
CA LYS A 98 17.93 8.02 -15.23
C LYS A 98 18.32 8.66 -13.91
N ARG A 99 18.27 7.90 -12.81
CA ARG A 99 18.35 8.39 -11.44
C ARG A 99 19.72 8.20 -10.79
N GLY A 100 20.66 7.50 -11.43
CA GLY A 100 22.07 7.42 -11.00
C GLY A 100 22.27 7.27 -9.48
N ASP A 101 22.76 8.32 -8.83
CA ASP A 101 23.07 8.38 -7.40
C ASP A 101 21.87 8.64 -6.46
N ASP A 102 20.68 8.87 -7.00
CA ASP A 102 19.47 9.10 -6.21
C ASP A 102 18.90 7.81 -5.59
N PHE A 103 19.36 6.62 -5.98
CA PHE A 103 18.99 5.39 -5.29
C PHE A 103 19.56 5.31 -3.87
N SER A 104 18.86 4.58 -3.01
CA SER A 104 19.40 4.09 -1.75
C SER A 104 20.50 3.05 -1.99
N ASP A 105 21.43 2.92 -1.06
CA ASP A 105 22.62 2.07 -1.21
C ASP A 105 22.30 0.60 -1.51
N ALA A 106 21.14 0.11 -1.06
CA ALA A 106 20.68 -1.25 -1.33
C ALA A 106 20.29 -1.47 -2.80
N PHE A 107 19.85 -0.44 -3.50
CA PHE A 107 19.32 -0.50 -4.87
C PHE A 107 20.20 0.20 -5.89
N LYS A 108 21.31 0.80 -5.45
CA LYS A 108 22.16 1.66 -6.27
C LYS A 108 23.15 0.82 -7.07
N GLY A 109 22.98 0.82 -8.40
CA GLY A 109 23.92 0.21 -9.33
C GLY A 109 23.67 -1.27 -9.64
N SER A 110 24.17 -1.71 -10.79
CA SER A 110 24.04 -3.09 -11.27
C SER A 110 24.89 -4.09 -10.46
N ASP A 111 25.86 -3.60 -9.69
CA ASP A 111 26.64 -4.40 -8.75
C ASP A 111 25.81 -4.80 -7.51
N LYS A 112 24.75 -4.05 -7.19
CA LYS A 112 23.79 -4.35 -6.12
C LYS A 112 22.58 -5.12 -6.62
N VAL A 113 22.02 -4.70 -7.76
CA VAL A 113 20.87 -5.37 -8.39
C VAL A 113 21.24 -5.79 -9.80
N SER A 114 21.46 -7.08 -10.00
CA SER A 114 21.99 -7.65 -11.26
C SER A 114 20.96 -8.40 -12.10
N LYS A 115 19.85 -8.82 -11.48
CA LYS A 115 18.77 -9.54 -12.13
C LYS A 115 17.47 -9.41 -11.33
N ALA A 116 16.36 -9.77 -11.95
CA ALA A 116 15.05 -9.71 -11.31
C ALA A 116 14.88 -10.71 -10.15
N PHE A 117 15.16 -11.98 -10.44
CA PHE A 117 14.80 -13.09 -9.56
C PHE A 117 15.93 -14.12 -9.48
N SER A 118 16.14 -14.65 -8.27
CA SER A 118 16.96 -15.84 -8.03
C SER A 118 16.69 -16.41 -6.64
N ASN A 119 16.92 -17.71 -6.49
CA ASN A 119 16.98 -18.35 -5.19
C ASN A 119 18.37 -18.23 -4.54
N ASP A 120 19.42 -18.10 -5.35
CA ASP A 120 20.81 -18.32 -4.91
C ASP A 120 21.64 -17.03 -4.85
N THR A 121 21.32 -16.02 -5.68
CA THR A 121 22.12 -14.78 -5.69
C THR A 121 21.49 -13.68 -4.83
N SER A 122 22.29 -13.15 -3.89
CA SER A 122 21.93 -11.98 -3.09
C SER A 122 21.72 -10.70 -3.91
N LYS A 123 22.15 -10.68 -5.16
CA LYS A 123 22.04 -9.54 -6.09
C LYS A 123 20.81 -9.61 -6.98
N ALA A 124 19.91 -10.57 -6.80
CA ALA A 124 18.61 -10.52 -7.45
C ALA A 124 17.68 -9.56 -6.69
N LEU A 125 16.82 -8.81 -7.40
CA LEU A 125 15.94 -7.81 -6.79
C LEU A 125 15.08 -8.40 -5.67
N ASN A 126 14.54 -9.61 -5.87
CA ASN A 126 13.78 -10.32 -4.84
C ASN A 126 14.59 -10.53 -3.53
N LYS A 127 15.87 -10.86 -3.65
CA LYS A 127 16.79 -11.05 -2.51
C LYS A 127 17.27 -9.74 -1.89
N VAL A 128 17.44 -8.70 -2.70
CA VAL A 128 17.72 -7.35 -2.20
C VAL A 128 16.55 -6.83 -1.36
N CYS A 129 15.32 -6.98 -1.86
CA CYS A 129 14.12 -6.65 -1.10
C CYS A 129 14.00 -7.49 0.18
N GLU A 130 14.23 -8.80 0.12
CA GLU A 130 14.28 -9.68 1.30
C GLU A 130 15.24 -9.15 2.37
N ALA A 131 16.46 -8.76 1.97
CA ALA A 131 17.45 -8.22 2.89
C ALA A 131 16.98 -6.89 3.53
N VAL A 132 16.23 -6.06 2.80
CA VAL A 132 15.63 -4.84 3.34
C VAL A 132 14.49 -5.18 4.30
N TYR A 133 13.66 -6.18 4.02
CA TYR A 133 12.56 -6.59 4.90
C TYR A 133 13.07 -7.03 6.28
N LYS A 134 14.28 -7.60 6.33
CA LYS A 134 14.98 -8.04 7.55
C LYS A 134 15.65 -6.89 8.32
N GLN A 135 15.50 -5.64 7.88
CA GLN A 135 16.00 -4.47 8.61
C GLN A 135 14.96 -3.90 9.56
N GLU A 136 15.44 -3.16 10.54
CA GLU A 136 14.64 -2.35 11.48
C GLU A 136 13.82 -1.28 10.75
N LYS A 137 12.55 -1.09 11.12
CA LYS A 137 11.66 -0.08 10.52
C LYS A 137 12.14 1.36 10.71
N SER A 138 12.98 1.60 11.71
CA SER A 138 13.66 2.88 11.91
C SER A 138 14.56 3.28 10.72
N LYS A 139 15.01 2.32 9.90
CA LYS A 139 15.83 2.59 8.71
C LYS A 139 15.06 3.34 7.61
N ILE A 140 13.79 3.01 7.40
CA ILE A 140 12.98 3.68 6.37
C ILE A 140 12.35 4.99 6.87
N THR A 141 12.26 5.21 8.17
CA THR A 141 11.86 6.52 8.72
C THR A 141 13.00 7.53 8.69
N SER A 142 14.24 7.07 8.80
CA SER A 142 15.45 7.92 8.71
C SER A 142 15.97 8.14 7.28
N THR A 143 15.61 7.26 6.33
CA THR A 143 16.17 7.29 4.97
C THR A 143 15.06 7.35 3.90
N ALA A 144 14.72 8.56 3.45
CA ALA A 144 13.68 8.78 2.45
C ALA A 144 13.93 8.00 1.14
N LYS A 145 15.19 7.90 0.69
CA LYS A 145 15.56 7.11 -0.50
C LYS A 145 15.23 5.63 -0.35
N LEU A 146 15.54 5.03 0.80
CA LEU A 146 15.28 3.61 1.06
C LEU A 146 13.79 3.32 1.11
N LYS A 147 13.03 4.17 1.83
CA LYS A 147 11.57 4.08 1.88
C LYS A 147 10.97 4.11 0.47
N ARG A 148 11.35 5.11 -0.33
CA ARG A 148 10.86 5.30 -1.69
C ARG A 148 11.18 4.08 -2.58
N ASP A 149 12.43 3.63 -2.59
CA ASP A 149 12.84 2.50 -3.45
C ASP A 149 12.20 1.18 -2.97
N LEU A 150 12.11 0.95 -1.65
CA LEU A 150 11.41 -0.20 -1.05
C LEU A 150 9.96 -0.27 -1.54
N PHE A 151 9.17 0.78 -1.34
CA PHE A 151 7.76 0.72 -1.73
C PHE A 151 7.60 0.67 -3.25
N LYS A 152 8.47 1.37 -4.00
CA LYS A 152 8.39 1.40 -5.47
C LYS A 152 8.66 0.05 -6.13
N TYR A 153 9.64 -0.71 -5.64
CA TYR A 153 10.12 -1.94 -6.29
C TYR A 153 9.83 -3.23 -5.52
N CYS A 154 9.52 -3.16 -4.23
CA CYS A 154 9.28 -4.34 -3.40
C CYS A 154 7.83 -4.44 -2.89
N SER A 155 6.98 -3.45 -3.18
CA SER A 155 5.61 -3.40 -2.68
C SER A 155 4.57 -3.18 -3.78
N ILE A 156 3.33 -3.49 -3.43
CA ILE A 156 2.16 -3.23 -4.28
C ILE A 156 1.70 -1.77 -4.28
N LEU A 157 2.21 -0.97 -3.35
CA LEU A 157 1.80 0.42 -3.19
C LEU A 157 2.46 1.34 -4.22
N GLY A 158 3.53 0.89 -4.88
CA GLY A 158 4.34 1.74 -5.73
C GLY A 158 5.09 2.79 -4.93
N GLU A 159 5.41 3.92 -5.55
CA GLU A 159 6.06 5.02 -4.84
C GLU A 159 5.06 5.67 -3.87
N VAL A 160 5.42 5.76 -2.59
CA VAL A 160 4.57 6.35 -1.54
C VAL A 160 5.22 7.60 -0.96
N LYS A 161 4.61 8.75 -1.20
CA LYS A 161 5.06 10.07 -0.75
C LYS A 161 4.18 10.61 0.36
N THR A 162 4.80 11.21 1.36
CA THR A 162 4.14 12.03 2.36
C THR A 162 3.81 13.42 1.81
N ILE A 163 2.97 14.18 2.51
CA ILE A 163 2.65 15.59 2.19
C ILE A 163 3.94 16.39 1.91
N SER A 164 4.93 16.28 2.80
CA SER A 164 6.21 16.99 2.67
C SER A 164 7.05 16.53 1.47
N GLU A 165 7.02 15.24 1.13
CA GLU A 165 7.74 14.67 -0.02
C GLU A 165 7.05 15.01 -1.36
N ALA A 166 5.73 15.19 -1.36
CA ALA A 166 4.95 15.59 -2.54
C ALA A 166 4.92 17.11 -2.75
N GLY A 167 5.24 17.90 -1.72
CA GLY A 167 5.15 19.36 -1.78
C GLY A 167 3.72 19.90 -1.72
N GLU A 168 2.79 19.13 -1.14
CA GLU A 168 1.41 19.57 -0.96
C GLU A 168 1.35 20.74 0.04
N VAL A 169 0.56 21.76 -0.29
CA VAL A 169 0.45 22.99 0.49
C VAL A 169 -0.91 23.05 1.17
N TYR A 170 -0.89 23.28 2.49
CA TYR A 170 -2.07 23.47 3.31
C TYR A 170 -2.02 24.81 4.03
N ASN A 171 -3.19 25.32 4.42
CA ASN A 171 -3.34 26.57 5.17
C ASN A 171 -2.68 26.45 6.55
N ASP A 172 -2.30 27.60 7.12
CA ASP A 172 -1.79 27.66 8.49
C ASP A 172 -2.83 27.12 9.50
N ASN A 173 -2.34 26.59 10.61
CA ASN A 173 -3.15 25.97 11.67
C ASN A 173 -3.96 24.73 11.26
N THR A 174 -3.71 24.16 10.09
CA THR A 174 -4.30 22.88 9.67
C THR A 174 -3.43 21.68 10.05
N LYS A 175 -4.03 20.49 10.08
CA LYS A 175 -3.31 19.25 10.41
C LYS A 175 -2.26 18.87 9.35
N GLY A 176 -2.54 19.11 8.07
CA GLY A 176 -1.64 18.82 6.95
C GLY A 176 -0.41 19.74 6.89
N LYS A 177 -0.54 20.98 7.40
CA LYS A 177 0.57 21.93 7.50
C LYS A 177 1.53 21.64 8.66
N ASP A 178 1.10 20.89 9.67
CA ASP A 178 1.93 20.56 10.83
C ASP A 178 3.17 19.76 10.43
N ASP A 179 4.37 20.17 10.89
CA ASP A 179 5.64 19.56 10.47
C ASP A 179 5.79 18.08 10.87
N ALA A 180 5.22 17.68 12.00
CA ALA A 180 5.25 16.28 12.41
C ALA A 180 4.28 15.44 11.58
N ASN A 181 3.13 16.02 11.23
CA ASN A 181 2.12 15.37 10.41
C ASN A 181 2.50 15.31 8.92
N SER A 182 3.07 16.37 8.35
CA SER A 182 3.41 16.44 6.93
C SER A 182 4.49 15.43 6.52
N LYS A 183 5.29 14.95 7.47
CA LYS A 183 6.32 13.91 7.30
C LYS A 183 5.79 12.48 7.44
N LYS A 184 4.54 12.29 7.90
CA LYS A 184 3.95 10.96 8.14
C LYS A 184 2.67 10.70 7.35
N PHE A 185 1.84 11.73 7.15
CA PHE A 185 0.60 11.64 6.38
C PHE A 185 0.92 11.45 4.91
N ILE A 186 0.25 10.51 4.27
CA ILE A 186 0.42 10.24 2.85
C ILE A 186 -0.25 11.37 2.07
N ALA A 187 0.48 11.91 1.08
CA ALA A 187 -0.03 12.94 0.18
C ALA A 187 -1.21 12.39 -0.62
N VAL A 188 -2.20 13.23 -0.93
CA VAL A 188 -3.36 12.79 -1.71
C VAL A 188 -3.03 12.67 -3.19
N GLU A 189 -2.12 13.50 -3.70
CA GLU A 189 -1.65 13.51 -5.07
C GLU A 189 -0.45 12.57 -5.25
N GLY A 190 -0.38 11.93 -6.43
CA GLY A 190 0.76 11.08 -6.80
C GLY A 190 0.88 9.73 -6.06
N ASN A 191 -0.11 9.37 -5.23
CA ASN A 191 -0.13 8.13 -4.43
C ASN A 191 -1.32 7.20 -4.78
N ASP A 192 -1.72 7.16 -6.05
CA ASP A 192 -3.00 6.53 -6.45
C ASP A 192 -3.07 5.04 -6.10
N LYS A 193 -1.96 4.29 -6.23
CA LYS A 193 -1.91 2.88 -5.83
C LYS A 193 -2.12 2.70 -4.33
N PHE A 194 -1.47 3.53 -3.51
CA PHE A 194 -1.67 3.50 -2.06
C PHE A 194 -3.13 3.79 -1.71
N TRP A 195 -3.70 4.87 -2.26
CA TRP A 195 -5.08 5.24 -1.93
C TRP A 195 -6.11 4.23 -2.40
N LYS A 196 -5.86 3.57 -3.54
CA LYS A 196 -6.70 2.46 -3.97
C LYS A 196 -6.65 1.29 -2.98
N VAL A 197 -5.45 0.81 -2.63
CA VAL A 197 -5.30 -0.28 -1.67
C VAL A 197 -5.91 0.09 -0.32
N ARG A 198 -5.65 1.30 0.17
CA ARG A 198 -6.19 1.78 1.44
C ARG A 198 -7.71 1.93 1.40
N ASN A 199 -8.30 2.30 0.27
CA ASN A 199 -9.75 2.35 0.12
C ASN A 199 -10.37 0.94 0.16
N ASP A 200 -9.74 -0.03 -0.51
CA ASP A 200 -10.17 -1.43 -0.47
C ASP A 200 -10.11 -1.97 0.97
N GLU A 201 -9.02 -1.69 1.70
CA GLU A 201 -8.88 -2.03 3.12
C GLU A 201 -9.91 -1.32 4.02
N PHE A 202 -10.17 -0.05 3.76
CA PHE A 202 -11.12 0.76 4.53
C PHE A 202 -12.55 0.24 4.39
N TYR A 203 -12.93 -0.27 3.23
CA TYR A 203 -14.26 -0.85 3.00
C TYR A 203 -14.32 -2.37 3.20
N ALA A 204 -13.22 -3.01 3.57
CA ALA A 204 -13.22 -4.42 3.94
C ALA A 204 -14.08 -4.67 5.19
N ALA A 205 -14.69 -5.86 5.25
CA ALA A 205 -15.55 -6.27 6.36
C ALA A 205 -14.80 -6.27 7.71
N GLU A 206 -13.50 -6.56 7.68
CA GLU A 206 -12.64 -6.66 8.85
C GLU A 206 -11.23 -6.13 8.55
N GLY A 207 -10.41 -6.02 9.59
CA GLY A 207 -9.02 -5.58 9.51
C GLY A 207 -8.74 -4.26 10.22
N ASP A 208 -7.47 -4.01 10.55
CA ASP A 208 -7.06 -2.86 11.36
C ASP A 208 -7.27 -1.50 10.68
N LYS A 209 -7.40 -1.52 9.36
CA LYS A 209 -7.65 -0.36 8.50
C LYS A 209 -9.10 -0.27 8.01
N SER A 210 -9.97 -1.21 8.39
CA SER A 210 -11.40 -1.18 8.07
C SER A 210 -12.11 -0.01 8.76
N LYS A 211 -13.13 0.56 8.11
CA LYS A 211 -13.99 1.61 8.66
C LYS A 211 -14.70 1.21 9.95
N SER A 212 -14.85 -0.09 10.20
CA SER A 212 -15.33 -0.61 11.49
C SER A 212 -14.45 -0.18 12.68
N GLN A 213 -13.20 0.22 12.42
CA GLN A 213 -12.26 0.72 13.41
C GLN A 213 -12.39 2.22 13.70
N ALA A 214 -13.24 2.96 12.99
CA ALA A 214 -13.59 4.35 13.30
C ALA A 214 -14.59 4.39 14.46
N LYS A 215 -14.07 4.28 15.68
CA LYS A 215 -14.87 4.08 16.90
C LYS A 215 -15.54 5.36 17.39
N THR A 216 -15.04 6.53 17.00
CA THR A 216 -15.55 7.81 17.49
C THR A 216 -16.88 8.14 16.83
N PRO A 217 -18.01 8.26 17.56
CA PRO A 217 -19.33 8.45 16.96
C PRO A 217 -19.45 9.71 16.09
N SER A 218 -18.74 10.78 16.46
CA SER A 218 -18.71 12.06 15.73
C SER A 218 -17.69 12.10 14.59
N SER A 219 -16.87 11.06 14.43
CA SER A 219 -15.82 11.09 13.43
C SER A 219 -16.38 11.07 12.02
N LYS A 220 -15.78 11.90 11.15
CA LYS A 220 -16.04 11.91 9.72
C LYS A 220 -15.62 10.62 9.02
N PHE A 221 -14.60 9.90 9.53
CA PHE A 221 -14.28 8.56 9.02
C PHE A 221 -15.45 7.60 9.20
N LYS A 222 -16.26 7.75 10.25
CA LYS A 222 -17.48 6.98 10.41
C LYS A 222 -18.60 7.51 9.52
N SER A 223 -19.02 8.77 9.72
CA SER A 223 -20.21 9.32 9.05
C SER A 223 -20.08 9.44 7.54
N ASP A 224 -18.88 9.72 7.02
CA ASP A 224 -18.69 9.88 5.58
C ASP A 224 -18.46 8.53 4.87
N SER A 225 -18.03 7.50 5.61
CA SER A 225 -18.00 6.13 5.08
C SER A 225 -19.39 5.51 4.90
N GLU A 226 -20.40 6.00 5.62
CA GLU A 226 -21.81 5.64 5.41
C GLU A 226 -22.37 6.23 4.11
N LYS A 227 -21.76 7.31 3.63
CA LYS A 227 -22.03 7.93 2.32
C LYS A 227 -21.18 7.34 1.20
N ASN A 228 -20.38 6.32 1.49
CA ASN A 228 -19.44 5.69 0.56
C ASN A 228 -18.39 6.67 -0.03
N LEU A 229 -17.94 7.68 0.74
CA LEU A 229 -16.84 8.55 0.30
C LEU A 229 -15.50 7.80 0.26
N ASN A 230 -14.62 8.14 -0.69
CA ASN A 230 -13.30 7.53 -0.75
C ASN A 230 -12.48 7.92 0.50
N VAL A 231 -11.74 6.98 1.08
CA VAL A 231 -10.89 7.27 2.25
C VAL A 231 -9.85 8.36 1.96
N LYS A 232 -9.38 8.47 0.72
CA LYS A 232 -8.52 9.56 0.24
C LYS A 232 -9.16 10.92 0.44
N ASP A 233 -10.44 11.07 0.10
CA ASP A 233 -11.17 12.33 0.22
C ASP A 233 -11.42 12.68 1.70
N ILE A 234 -11.71 11.67 2.53
CA ILE A 234 -11.86 11.86 3.98
C ILE A 234 -10.53 12.31 4.60
N CYS A 235 -9.41 11.69 4.21
CA CYS A 235 -8.07 12.10 4.65
C CYS A 235 -7.71 13.51 4.16
N TRP A 236 -8.05 13.87 2.92
CA TRP A 236 -7.83 15.21 2.38
C TRP A 236 -8.52 16.28 3.22
N GLU A 237 -9.80 16.08 3.56
CA GLU A 237 -10.54 17.00 4.42
C GLU A 237 -10.01 17.00 5.86
N ALA A 238 -9.57 15.84 6.37
CA ALA A 238 -8.90 15.75 7.66
C ALA A 238 -7.61 16.58 7.70
N TYR A 239 -6.84 16.60 6.62
CA TYR A 239 -5.62 17.39 6.52
C TYR A 239 -5.89 18.90 6.50
N LYS A 240 -6.99 19.33 5.88
CA LYS A 240 -7.44 20.73 5.89
C LYS A 240 -8.08 21.16 7.21
N SER A 241 -8.50 20.21 8.05
CA SER A 241 -9.10 20.53 9.34
C SER A 241 -8.10 21.23 10.28
N LEU A 242 -8.62 22.01 11.23
CA LEU A 242 -7.80 22.68 12.24
C LEU A 242 -7.06 21.65 13.10
N LYS A 243 -5.86 21.99 13.57
CA LYS A 243 -5.10 21.14 14.51
C LYS A 243 -5.91 20.78 15.77
N SER A 244 -6.78 21.69 16.21
CA SER A 244 -7.65 21.51 17.37
C SER A 244 -8.89 20.64 17.12
N ASP A 245 -9.19 20.26 15.87
CA ASP A 245 -10.36 19.44 15.55
C ASP A 245 -10.07 17.96 15.84
N SER A 246 -10.18 17.59 17.12
CA SER A 246 -10.08 16.21 17.58
C SER A 246 -11.42 15.47 17.55
N THR A 247 -12.53 16.16 17.27
CA THR A 247 -13.88 15.61 17.34
C THR A 247 -14.33 15.03 16.01
N ASN A 248 -14.14 15.79 14.91
CA ASN A 248 -14.51 15.34 13.57
C ASN A 248 -13.40 14.48 12.95
N TYR A 249 -12.14 14.80 13.24
CA TYR A 249 -10.97 14.10 12.70
C TYR A 249 -9.99 13.72 13.82
N PRO A 250 -10.31 12.75 14.69
CA PRO A 250 -9.42 12.32 15.75
C PRO A 250 -8.05 11.88 15.21
N ASP A 251 -6.96 12.30 15.85
CA ASP A 251 -5.59 11.97 15.37
C ASP A 251 -5.34 10.47 15.33
N THR A 252 -5.95 9.70 16.22
CA THR A 252 -5.87 8.24 16.24
C THR A 252 -6.45 7.60 14.97
N GLU A 253 -7.50 8.17 14.40
CA GLU A 253 -8.13 7.69 13.18
C GLU A 253 -7.38 8.19 11.93
N ILE A 254 -6.87 9.43 11.93
CA ILE A 254 -6.00 9.92 10.85
C ILE A 254 -4.71 9.07 10.80
N ASN A 255 -4.06 8.81 11.93
CA ASN A 255 -2.88 7.95 12.02
C ASN A 255 -3.20 6.48 11.70
N LYS A 256 -4.47 6.07 11.67
CA LYS A 256 -4.85 4.72 11.26
C LYS A 256 -5.04 4.67 9.76
N PHE A 257 -5.82 5.57 9.20
CA PHE A 257 -6.29 5.47 7.81
C PHE A 257 -5.40 6.22 6.81
N CYS A 258 -4.74 7.30 7.22
CA CYS A 258 -4.08 8.26 6.33
C CYS A 258 -2.53 8.17 6.33
N VAL A 259 -1.98 7.21 7.06
CA VAL A 259 -0.54 6.87 7.05
C VAL A 259 -0.35 5.47 6.48
N LEU A 260 0.89 5.11 6.13
CA LEU A 260 1.30 3.73 5.85
C LEU A 260 0.91 2.81 7.02
#